data_AF-A0A537E6R4-F1
#
_entry.id   AF-A0A537E6R4-F1
#
_cell.length_a   1.000
_cell.length_b   1.000
_cell.length_c   1.000
_cell.angle_alpha   90.00
_cell.angle_beta   90.00
_cell.angle_gamma   90.00
#
_symmetry.space_group_name_H-M   'P 1'
#
loop_
_entity.id
_entity.type
_entity.pdbx_description
1 polymer ?
#
loop_
_entity_poly.entity_id
_entity_poly.type
_entity_poly.pdbx_seq_one_letter_code
_entity_poly.pdbx_strand_id
1 'polypeptide(L)'
;MISQRLSGRVPSLAIVLLGTLLVIFGFTAYPVVTALIPTEVSRSEDFVIDFAYFALGVDTLGLCILFYGATNFLTSWSTGEAPGPSPSIVGVVAAAFAKSRYSRLLIASSFAYGIFYAFASGLIVFQPALRFSDVYHVGIPSLAIATCCGPIGETPQVVAYITQHIGLLLVPVNLLLLFLISWLVGVNAGFAGYVLSFRTKNASMGWFGGIGAFIGLFTSCPTCAG
;
A
#
# COMPACT_ATOMS: atom_id res chain seq x y z
N MET A 1 6.95 17.47 -30.87
CA MET A 1 6.21 17.47 -29.58
C MET A 1 5.64 16.10 -29.18
N ILE A 2 5.48 15.12 -30.08
CA ILE A 2 5.04 13.74 -29.73
C ILE A 2 6.15 12.94 -29.02
N SER A 3 7.41 13.13 -29.42
CA SER A 3 8.57 12.43 -28.83
C SER A 3 8.80 12.74 -27.33
N GLN A 4 8.63 13.99 -26.89
CA GLN A 4 8.73 14.35 -25.47
C GLN A 4 7.59 13.77 -24.61
N ARG A 5 6.39 13.52 -25.18
CA ARG A 5 5.27 12.93 -24.45
C ARG A 5 5.42 11.42 -24.22
N LEU A 6 6.08 10.71 -25.14
CA LEU A 6 6.43 9.29 -24.98
C LEU A 6 7.55 9.10 -23.94
N SER A 7 8.52 10.01 -23.90
CA SER A 7 9.65 9.96 -22.98
C SER A 7 9.28 10.09 -21.49
N GLY A 8 8.11 10.67 -21.15
CA GLY A 8 7.60 10.71 -19.77
C GLY A 8 6.70 9.52 -19.38
N ARG A 9 6.15 8.79 -20.36
CA ARG A 9 5.28 7.61 -20.15
C ARG A 9 6.08 6.34 -19.87
N VAL A 10 7.15 6.11 -20.62
CA VAL A 10 8.08 4.98 -20.46
C VAL A 10 8.71 4.93 -19.05
N PRO A 11 9.20 6.04 -18.44
CA PRO A 11 9.78 5.98 -17.10
C PRO A 11 8.75 5.64 -16.03
N SER A 12 7.52 6.14 -16.12
CA SER A 12 6.48 5.84 -15.11
C SER A 12 6.04 4.38 -15.15
N LEU A 13 5.85 3.81 -16.34
CA LEU A 13 5.56 2.38 -16.50
C LEU A 13 6.75 1.52 -16.01
N ALA A 14 7.98 1.91 -16.35
CA ALA A 14 9.18 1.19 -15.90
C ALA A 14 9.31 1.19 -14.37
N ILE A 15 8.98 2.31 -13.70
CA ILE A 15 8.96 2.40 -12.23
C ILE A 15 7.93 1.44 -11.64
N VAL A 16 6.71 1.38 -12.21
CA VAL A 16 5.68 0.43 -11.75
C VAL A 16 6.16 -1.01 -11.92
N LEU A 17 6.70 -1.37 -13.09
CA LEU A 17 7.20 -2.72 -13.35
C LEU A 17 8.36 -3.08 -12.42
N LEU A 18 9.29 -2.16 -12.18
CA LEU A 18 10.39 -2.35 -11.25
C LEU A 18 9.88 -2.60 -9.82
N GLY A 19 8.93 -1.78 -9.35
CA GLY A 19 8.30 -1.96 -8.04
C GLY A 19 7.62 -3.33 -7.91
N THR A 20 6.82 -3.73 -8.91
CA THR A 20 6.17 -5.04 -8.93
C THR A 20 7.18 -6.19 -8.91
N LEU A 21 8.26 -6.10 -9.69
CA LEU A 21 9.30 -7.13 -9.70
C LEU A 21 10.02 -7.24 -8.35
N LEU A 22 10.29 -6.12 -7.68
CA LEU A 22 10.90 -6.12 -6.34
C LEU A 22 9.99 -6.76 -5.30
N VAL A 23 8.68 -6.46 -5.32
CA VAL A 23 7.70 -7.08 -4.41
C VAL A 23 7.58 -8.59 -4.65
N ILE A 24 7.54 -9.02 -5.92
CA ILE A 24 7.51 -10.46 -6.24
C ILE A 24 8.80 -11.12 -5.76
N PHE A 25 9.95 -10.47 -5.98
CA PHE A 25 11.23 -10.99 -5.54
C PHE A 25 11.31 -11.10 -4.02
N GLY A 26 10.98 -10.06 -3.23
CA GLY A 26 11.05 -10.12 -1.77
C GLY A 26 10.13 -11.20 -1.18
N PHE A 27 8.88 -11.26 -1.66
CA PHE A 27 7.90 -12.25 -1.21
C PHE A 27 8.29 -13.70 -1.55
N THR A 28 8.92 -13.94 -2.71
CA THR A 28 9.28 -15.30 -3.16
C THR A 28 10.69 -15.73 -2.75
N ALA A 29 11.62 -14.79 -2.54
CA ALA A 29 13.00 -15.11 -2.23
C ALA A 29 13.12 -15.82 -0.87
N TYR A 30 12.37 -15.38 0.15
CA TYR A 30 12.36 -16.01 1.47
C TYR A 30 11.96 -17.50 1.45
N PRO A 31 10.76 -17.87 0.96
CA PRO A 31 10.34 -19.28 0.91
C PRO A 31 11.23 -20.12 -0.02
N VAL A 32 11.78 -19.54 -1.10
CA VAL A 32 12.65 -20.28 -2.03
C VAL A 32 14.00 -20.60 -1.39
N VAL A 33 14.66 -19.63 -0.75
CA VAL A 33 15.95 -19.88 -0.08
C VAL A 33 15.79 -20.83 1.11
N THR A 34 14.69 -20.70 1.86
CA THR A 34 14.42 -21.61 2.97
C THR A 34 14.10 -23.05 2.51
N ALA A 35 13.50 -23.23 1.33
CA ALA A 35 13.30 -24.54 0.71
C ALA A 35 14.57 -25.13 0.07
N LEU A 36 15.45 -24.30 -0.51
CA LEU A 36 16.67 -24.74 -1.18
C LEU A 36 17.82 -25.09 -0.21
N ILE A 37 17.78 -24.60 1.03
CA ILE A 37 18.77 -24.91 2.07
C ILE A 37 18.10 -25.69 3.21
N PRO A 38 17.79 -26.99 3.02
CA PRO A 38 17.04 -27.79 3.99
C PRO A 38 17.87 -28.43 5.11
N THR A 39 19.21 -28.30 5.16
CA THR A 39 20.04 -29.09 6.08
C THR A 39 20.90 -28.26 7.05
N GLU A 40 20.76 -28.64 8.33
CA GLU A 40 21.34 -28.20 9.62
C GLU A 40 22.87 -27.95 9.70
N VAL A 41 23.64 -27.99 8.59
CA VAL A 41 25.11 -27.82 8.63
C VAL A 41 25.55 -26.39 8.29
N SER A 42 24.68 -25.57 7.68
CA SER A 42 25.03 -24.20 7.23
C SER A 42 23.98 -23.12 7.51
N ARG A 43 22.82 -23.47 8.10
CA ARG A 43 21.80 -22.48 8.49
C ARG A 43 22.20 -21.86 9.84
N SER A 44 23.09 -20.87 9.81
CA SER A 44 23.27 -20.00 10.97
C SER A 44 21.97 -19.24 11.23
N GLU A 45 21.56 -19.14 12.49
CA GLU A 45 20.38 -18.36 12.89
C GLU A 45 20.50 -16.91 12.40
N ASP A 46 21.72 -16.36 12.43
CA ASP A 46 22.07 -15.04 11.91
C ASP A 46 21.75 -14.89 10.41
N PHE A 47 22.02 -15.91 9.58
CA PHE A 47 21.74 -15.84 8.14
C PHE A 47 20.24 -15.77 7.85
N VAL A 48 19.43 -16.52 8.60
CA VAL A 48 17.96 -16.51 8.43
C VAL A 48 17.39 -15.16 8.83
N ILE A 49 17.90 -14.60 9.94
CA ILE A 49 17.49 -13.30 10.48
C ILE A 49 17.85 -12.18 9.49
N ASP A 50 19.09 -12.15 9.03
CA ASP A 50 19.56 -11.13 8.08
C ASP A 50 18.78 -11.20 6.76
N PHE A 51 18.53 -12.41 6.26
CA PHE A 51 17.78 -12.58 5.02
C PHE A 51 16.30 -12.19 5.15
N ALA A 52 15.69 -12.44 6.31
CA ALA A 52 14.34 -11.97 6.60
C ALA A 52 14.24 -10.43 6.60
N TYR A 53 15.18 -9.73 7.25
CA TYR A 53 15.23 -8.27 7.19
C TYR A 53 15.47 -7.74 5.78
N PHE A 54 16.34 -8.40 5.01
CA PHE A 54 16.58 -8.06 3.62
C PHE A 54 15.32 -8.21 2.77
N ALA A 55 14.63 -9.35 2.87
CA ALA A 55 13.39 -9.60 2.13
C ALA A 55 12.31 -8.56 2.46
N LEU A 56 12.08 -8.30 3.76
CA LEU A 56 11.12 -7.29 4.19
C LEU A 56 11.49 -5.87 3.73
N GLY A 57 12.79 -5.53 3.75
CA GLY A 57 13.29 -4.27 3.26
C GLY A 57 13.06 -4.09 1.75
N VAL A 58 13.32 -5.14 0.96
CA VAL A 58 13.06 -5.16 -0.47
C VAL A 58 11.56 -5.06 -0.77
N ASP A 59 10.71 -5.77 -0.03
CA ASP A 59 9.25 -5.67 -0.19
C ASP A 59 8.75 -4.26 0.14
N THR A 60 9.20 -3.69 1.25
CA THR A 60 8.81 -2.32 1.66
C THR A 60 9.25 -1.29 0.62
N LEU A 61 10.49 -1.40 0.11
CA LEU A 61 11.00 -0.54 -0.96
C LEU A 61 10.20 -0.74 -2.27
N GLY A 62 9.96 -1.99 -2.65
CA GLY A 62 9.21 -2.36 -3.85
C GLY A 62 7.79 -1.81 -3.82
N LEU A 63 7.10 -1.91 -2.68
CA LEU A 63 5.79 -1.30 -2.46
C LEU A 63 5.87 0.23 -2.62
N CYS A 64 6.82 0.90 -1.95
CA CYS A 64 6.98 2.35 -2.08
C CYS A 64 7.16 2.79 -3.55
N ILE A 65 8.03 2.09 -4.29
CA ILE A 65 8.30 2.33 -5.71
C ILE A 65 7.05 2.06 -6.56
N LEU A 66 6.36 0.94 -6.32
CA LEU A 66 5.16 0.54 -7.05
C LEU A 66 4.06 1.59 -6.92
N PHE A 67 3.72 2.00 -5.69
CA PHE A 67 2.65 2.95 -5.44
C PHE A 67 3.01 4.37 -5.87
N TYR A 68 4.27 4.78 -5.68
CA TYR A 68 4.77 6.04 -6.26
C TYR A 68 4.67 6.03 -7.80
N GLY A 69 5.11 4.95 -8.44
CA GLY A 69 5.02 4.75 -9.88
C GLY A 69 3.57 4.76 -10.37
N ALA A 70 2.66 4.07 -9.67
CA ALA A 70 1.25 4.03 -10.01
C ALA A 70 0.60 5.41 -9.87
N THR A 71 0.94 6.16 -8.81
CA THR A 71 0.50 7.56 -8.63
C THR A 71 0.95 8.41 -9.79
N ASN A 72 2.25 8.41 -10.04
CA ASN A 72 2.85 9.26 -11.05
C ASN A 72 2.36 8.87 -12.44
N PHE A 73 2.14 7.58 -12.71
CA PHE A 73 1.55 7.10 -13.94
C PHE A 73 0.14 7.67 -14.11
N LEU A 74 -0.77 7.51 -13.15
CA LEU A 74 -2.13 8.06 -13.24
C LEU A 74 -2.13 9.59 -13.42
N THR A 75 -1.33 10.32 -12.64
CA THR A 75 -1.34 11.79 -12.67
C THR A 75 -0.59 12.36 -13.88
N SER A 76 0.49 11.76 -14.34
CA SER A 76 1.21 12.26 -15.53
C SER A 76 0.48 11.89 -16.82
N TRP A 77 -0.07 10.67 -16.89
CA TRP A 77 -0.83 10.20 -18.03
C TRP A 77 -2.05 11.08 -18.31
N SER A 78 -2.74 11.51 -17.25
CA SER A 78 -3.88 12.41 -17.33
C SER A 78 -3.62 13.74 -18.05
N THR A 79 -2.42 14.31 -17.90
CA THR A 79 -2.05 15.58 -18.54
C THR A 79 -1.70 15.43 -20.02
N GLY A 80 -1.48 14.20 -20.48
CA GLY A 80 -0.97 13.89 -21.81
C GLY A 80 -2.04 13.73 -22.88
N GLU A 81 -3.29 13.45 -22.52
CA GLU A 81 -4.37 13.09 -23.45
C GLU A 81 -5.35 14.26 -23.63
N ALA A 82 -5.47 14.77 -24.85
CA ALA A 82 -6.49 15.75 -25.20
C ALA A 82 -7.86 15.05 -25.31
N PRO A 83 -8.98 15.71 -24.95
CA PRO A 83 -10.30 15.11 -25.08
C PRO A 83 -10.58 14.80 -26.56
N GLY A 84 -10.61 13.51 -26.91
CA GLY A 84 -11.07 13.06 -28.22
C GLY A 84 -12.59 13.21 -28.38
N PRO A 85 -13.14 13.05 -29.60
CA PRO A 85 -14.56 13.28 -29.89
C PRO A 85 -15.52 12.31 -29.18
N SER A 86 -15.03 11.15 -28.71
CA SER A 86 -15.80 10.16 -27.97
C SER A 86 -15.14 9.84 -26.63
N PRO A 87 -15.90 9.80 -25.52
CA PRO A 87 -15.34 9.49 -24.21
C PRO A 87 -15.05 7.99 -24.12
N SER A 88 -13.80 7.60 -24.35
CA SER A 88 -13.33 6.27 -23.93
C SER A 88 -13.24 6.24 -22.40
N ILE A 89 -13.45 5.06 -21.79
CA ILE A 89 -13.29 4.85 -20.33
C ILE A 89 -11.95 5.43 -19.86
N VAL A 90 -10.92 5.15 -20.66
CA VAL A 90 -9.55 5.63 -20.55
C VAL A 90 -9.46 7.16 -20.50
N GLY A 91 -10.18 7.86 -21.38
CA GLY A 91 -10.24 9.32 -21.41
C GLY A 91 -10.95 9.94 -20.19
N VAL A 92 -11.94 9.25 -19.63
CA VAL A 92 -12.62 9.70 -18.40
C VAL A 92 -11.70 9.59 -17.17
N VAL A 93 -10.94 8.49 -17.06
CA VAL A 93 -9.92 8.32 -16.01
C VAL A 93 -8.84 9.38 -16.11
N ALA A 94 -8.34 9.62 -17.31
CA ALA A 94 -7.37 10.69 -17.56
C ALA A 94 -7.96 12.06 -17.17
N ALA A 95 -9.19 12.39 -17.58
CA ALA A 95 -9.80 13.67 -17.23
C ALA A 95 -10.01 13.86 -15.72
N ALA A 96 -10.22 12.77 -14.96
CA ALA A 96 -10.38 12.81 -13.51
C ALA A 96 -9.11 13.26 -12.79
N PHE A 97 -7.95 12.72 -13.17
CA PHE A 97 -6.68 12.99 -12.46
C PHE A 97 -5.84 14.12 -13.08
N ALA A 98 -6.29 14.74 -14.17
CA ALA A 98 -5.62 15.89 -14.80
C ALA A 98 -5.62 17.14 -13.91
N LYS A 99 -6.61 17.26 -13.03
CA LYS A 99 -6.71 18.39 -12.09
C LYS A 99 -5.99 18.04 -10.78
N SER A 100 -5.05 18.89 -10.38
CA SER A 100 -4.27 18.76 -9.14
C SER A 100 -5.13 18.60 -7.88
N ARG A 101 -6.37 19.12 -7.88
CA ARG A 101 -7.34 18.94 -6.79
C ARG A 101 -7.68 17.48 -6.52
N TYR A 102 -7.97 16.70 -7.56
CA TYR A 102 -8.40 15.30 -7.40
C TYR A 102 -7.22 14.36 -7.16
N SER A 103 -6.04 14.69 -7.68
CA SER A 103 -4.80 13.99 -7.35
C SER A 103 -4.38 14.23 -5.89
N ARG A 104 -4.62 15.43 -5.33
CA ARG A 104 -4.43 15.69 -3.89
C ARG A 104 -5.44 14.92 -3.05
N LEU A 105 -6.70 14.81 -3.50
CA LEU A 105 -7.71 14.00 -2.80
C LEU A 105 -7.29 12.54 -2.75
N LEU A 106 -6.78 11.99 -3.85
CA LEU A 106 -6.22 10.63 -3.89
C LEU A 106 -5.16 10.45 -2.80
N ILE A 107 -4.12 11.30 -2.78
CA ILE A 107 -3.00 11.15 -1.83
C ILE A 107 -3.49 11.30 -0.39
N ALA A 108 -4.35 12.29 -0.12
CA ALA A 108 -4.86 12.57 1.22
C ALA A 108 -5.72 11.43 1.76
N SER A 109 -6.64 10.88 0.95
CA SER A 109 -7.48 9.77 1.39
C SER A 109 -6.71 8.46 1.48
N SER A 110 -5.73 8.20 0.60
CA SER A 110 -4.83 7.04 0.75
C SER A 110 -4.07 7.09 2.07
N PHE A 111 -3.49 8.24 2.42
CA PHE A 111 -2.73 8.37 3.66
C PHE A 111 -3.62 8.23 4.90
N ALA A 112 -4.79 8.90 4.91
CA ALA A 112 -5.73 8.79 6.02
C ALA A 112 -6.25 7.35 6.21
N TYR A 113 -6.59 6.68 5.11
CA TYR A 113 -7.02 5.28 5.16
C TYR A 113 -5.89 4.34 5.60
N GLY A 114 -4.65 4.58 5.17
CA GLY A 114 -3.49 3.78 5.59
C GLY A 114 -3.26 3.83 7.09
N ILE A 115 -3.40 5.00 7.72
CA ILE A 115 -3.33 5.11 9.18
C ILE A 115 -4.45 4.27 9.83
N PHE A 116 -5.69 4.42 9.37
CA PHE A 116 -6.82 3.65 9.89
C PHE A 116 -6.60 2.14 9.74
N TYR A 117 -6.16 1.70 8.56
CA TYR A 117 -5.87 0.30 8.27
C TYR A 117 -4.76 -0.25 9.17
N ALA A 118 -3.71 0.53 9.44
CA ALA A 118 -2.63 0.10 10.31
C ALA A 118 -3.10 -0.20 11.75
N PHE A 119 -4.05 0.57 12.28
CA PHE A 119 -4.70 0.26 13.55
C PHE A 119 -5.66 -0.93 13.44
N ALA A 120 -6.51 -0.95 12.42
CA ALA A 120 -7.54 -1.98 12.27
C ALA A 120 -6.97 -3.39 12.01
N SER A 121 -5.88 -3.48 11.24
CA SER A 121 -5.22 -4.75 10.89
C SER A 121 -4.23 -5.24 11.95
N GLY A 122 -4.06 -4.51 13.06
CA GLY A 122 -3.10 -4.87 14.09
C GLY A 122 -1.64 -4.73 13.67
N LEU A 123 -1.33 -3.96 12.61
CA LEU A 123 0.05 -3.54 12.32
C LEU A 123 0.60 -2.70 13.47
N ILE A 124 -0.25 -1.85 14.06
CA ILE A 124 0.05 -1.14 15.32
C ILE A 124 -0.67 -1.87 16.45
N VAL A 125 0.10 -2.54 17.31
CA VAL A 125 -0.43 -3.28 18.45
C VAL A 125 -0.25 -2.43 19.71
N PHE A 126 -1.37 -2.05 20.34
CA PHE A 126 -1.37 -1.38 21.63
C PHE A 126 -1.92 -2.31 22.71
N GLN A 127 -1.06 -2.72 23.66
CA GLN A 127 -1.42 -3.58 24.78
C GLN A 127 -1.08 -2.89 26.10
N PRO A 128 -2.00 -2.10 26.68
CA PRO A 128 -1.74 -1.37 27.93
C PRO A 128 -1.69 -2.29 29.16
N ALA A 129 -2.34 -3.46 29.10
CA ALA A 129 -2.39 -4.41 30.20
C ALA A 129 -1.09 -5.24 30.35
N LEU A 130 -0.24 -5.26 29.34
CA LEU A 130 0.99 -6.05 29.30
C LEU A 130 2.19 -5.12 29.21
N ARG A 131 3.28 -5.49 29.89
CA ARG A 131 4.60 -4.85 29.73
C ARG A 131 5.49 -5.77 28.93
N PHE A 132 5.89 -5.32 27.74
CA PHE A 132 6.65 -6.16 26.82
C PHE A 132 8.01 -6.57 27.36
N SER A 133 8.69 -5.74 28.15
CA SER A 133 9.96 -6.13 28.78
C SER A 133 9.81 -7.28 29.77
N ASP A 134 8.67 -7.33 30.46
CA ASP A 134 8.47 -8.27 31.57
C ASP A 134 7.98 -9.62 31.06
N VAL A 135 7.16 -9.62 30.00
CA VAL A 135 6.54 -10.82 29.42
C VAL A 135 7.42 -11.46 28.35
N TYR A 136 8.03 -10.67 27.47
CA TYR A 136 8.81 -11.17 26.35
C TYR A 136 10.32 -11.13 26.61
N HIS A 137 10.75 -10.60 27.76
CA HIS A 137 12.16 -10.46 28.15
C HIS A 137 13.01 -9.72 27.10
N VAL A 138 12.39 -8.76 26.40
CA VAL A 138 13.04 -7.95 25.36
C VAL A 138 13.46 -6.59 25.90
N GLY A 139 14.62 -6.10 25.44
CA GLY A 139 15.00 -4.69 25.63
C GLY A 139 14.07 -3.77 24.85
N ILE A 140 13.85 -2.54 25.32
CA ILE A 140 13.03 -1.56 24.62
C ILE A 140 13.87 -0.31 24.35
N PRO A 141 13.97 0.19 23.11
CA PRO A 141 13.39 -0.37 21.88
C PRO A 141 14.17 -1.59 21.36
N SER A 142 13.50 -2.54 20.70
CA SER A 142 14.14 -3.68 20.03
C SER A 142 13.35 -4.20 18.83
N LEU A 143 14.01 -4.98 17.99
CA LEU A 143 13.44 -5.70 16.85
C LEU A 143 13.61 -7.20 17.08
N ALA A 144 12.54 -7.96 16.87
CA ALA A 144 12.55 -9.41 16.93
C ALA A 144 11.92 -9.97 15.65
N ILE A 145 12.37 -11.15 15.24
CA ILE A 145 11.77 -11.88 14.11
C ILE A 145 10.95 -13.02 14.68
N ALA A 146 9.77 -13.19 14.12
CA ALA A 146 8.96 -14.38 14.30
C ALA A 146 8.62 -14.96 12.91
N THR A 147 8.31 -16.25 12.86
CA THR A 147 7.76 -16.86 11.65
C THR A 147 6.23 -16.87 11.76
N CYS A 148 5.56 -16.67 10.64
CA CYS A 148 4.10 -16.69 10.56
C CYS A 148 3.64 -17.56 9.38
N CYS A 149 2.38 -17.99 9.46
CA CYS A 149 1.61 -18.67 8.40
C CYS A 149 1.82 -20.18 8.23
N GLY A 150 2.62 -20.84 9.07
CA GLY A 150 2.73 -22.31 9.08
C GLY A 150 3.51 -22.89 7.89
N PRO A 151 3.67 -24.23 7.83
CA PRO A 151 4.73 -24.88 7.04
C PRO A 151 4.63 -24.68 5.52
N ILE A 152 3.47 -24.27 5.00
CA ILE A 152 3.28 -23.89 3.61
C ILE A 152 3.08 -22.38 3.56
N GLY A 153 4.11 -21.65 3.13
CA GLY A 153 4.09 -20.19 3.09
C GLY A 153 4.67 -19.51 4.33
N GLU A 154 5.59 -20.17 5.03
CA GLU A 154 6.40 -19.57 6.10
C GLU A 154 6.99 -18.24 5.62
N THR A 155 6.51 -17.15 6.22
CA THR A 155 7.00 -15.80 5.93
C THR A 155 7.52 -15.17 7.22
N PRO A 156 8.66 -14.45 7.16
CA PRO A 156 9.19 -13.81 8.32
C PRO A 156 8.32 -12.58 8.62
N GLN A 157 7.91 -12.45 9.87
CA GLN A 157 7.31 -11.23 10.38
C GLN A 157 8.29 -10.56 11.33
N VAL A 158 8.37 -9.24 11.25
CA VAL A 158 9.21 -8.44 12.14
C VAL A 158 8.34 -7.78 13.19
N VAL A 159 8.68 -8.00 14.46
CA VAL A 159 8.06 -7.35 15.59
C VAL A 159 9.00 -6.26 16.08
N ALA A 160 8.60 -5.00 15.95
CA ALA A 160 9.34 -3.87 16.51
C ALA A 160 8.69 -3.42 17.82
N TYR A 161 9.40 -3.57 18.93
CA TYR A 161 8.98 -3.06 20.24
C TYR A 161 9.45 -1.61 20.37
N ILE A 162 8.54 -0.66 20.20
CA ILE A 162 8.87 0.78 20.29
C ILE A 162 8.85 1.23 21.74
N THR A 163 7.80 0.86 22.47
CA THR A 163 7.61 1.20 23.89
C THR A 163 7.11 -0.01 24.66
N GLN A 164 6.97 0.11 25.98
CA GLN A 164 6.45 -0.93 26.87
C GLN A 164 5.06 -1.47 26.49
N HIS A 165 4.28 -0.70 25.74
CA HIS A 165 2.88 -1.00 25.41
C HIS A 165 2.56 -0.87 23.91
N ILE A 166 3.49 -0.36 23.11
CA ILE A 166 3.30 -0.14 21.66
C ILE A 166 4.31 -0.99 20.89
N GLY A 167 3.80 -1.91 20.09
CA GLY A 167 4.56 -2.72 19.15
C GLY A 167 4.09 -2.48 17.71
N LEU A 168 4.98 -2.68 16.76
CA LEU A 168 4.65 -2.79 15.34
C LEU A 168 4.86 -4.23 14.88
N LEU A 169 3.85 -4.79 14.23
CA LEU A 169 3.92 -6.12 13.65
C LEU A 169 3.95 -5.98 12.12
N LEU A 170 5.14 -6.07 11.54
CA LEU A 170 5.34 -5.98 10.09
C LEU A 170 5.24 -7.37 9.47
N VAL A 171 4.03 -7.70 9.02
CA VAL A 171 3.77 -8.90 8.21
C VAL A 171 3.78 -8.49 6.73
N PRO A 172 4.59 -9.12 5.85
CA PRO A 172 4.68 -8.74 4.43
C PRO A 172 3.33 -8.66 3.72
N VAL A 173 2.43 -9.63 4.00
CA VAL A 173 1.07 -9.64 3.44
C VAL A 173 0.25 -8.44 3.92
N ASN A 174 0.32 -8.10 5.22
CA ASN A 174 -0.42 -6.97 5.76
C ASN A 174 0.11 -5.63 5.23
N LEU A 175 1.41 -5.53 4.98
CA LEU A 175 1.99 -4.36 4.31
C LEU A 175 1.48 -4.25 2.87
N LEU A 176 1.49 -5.33 2.10
CA LEU A 176 0.95 -5.33 0.74
C LEU A 176 -0.53 -4.88 0.72
N LEU A 177 -1.34 -5.41 1.63
CA LEU A 177 -2.74 -5.02 1.78
C LEU A 177 -2.90 -3.56 2.24
N LEU A 178 -2.08 -3.10 3.19
CA LEU A 178 -2.05 -1.72 3.66
C LEU A 178 -1.88 -0.77 2.47
N PHE A 179 -0.87 -0.98 1.64
CA PHE A 179 -0.64 -0.09 0.50
C PHE A 179 -1.72 -0.25 -0.58
N LEU A 180 -2.11 -1.48 -0.93
CA LEU A 180 -3.07 -1.74 -1.99
C LEU A 180 -4.45 -1.15 -1.70
N ILE A 181 -5.02 -1.46 -0.53
CA ILE A 181 -6.36 -1.01 -0.16
C ILE A 181 -6.36 0.52 0.00
N SER A 182 -5.35 1.07 0.68
CA SER A 182 -5.21 2.53 0.84
C SER A 182 -5.14 3.24 -0.50
N TRP A 183 -4.37 2.71 -1.44
CA TRP A 183 -4.25 3.25 -2.79
C TRP A 183 -5.59 3.24 -3.54
N LEU A 184 -6.33 2.12 -3.49
CA LEU A 184 -7.64 1.97 -4.11
C LEU A 184 -8.65 2.98 -3.54
N VAL A 185 -8.66 3.16 -2.21
CA VAL A 185 -9.50 4.18 -1.54
C VAL A 185 -9.14 5.58 -2.03
N GLY A 186 -7.84 5.87 -2.19
CA GLY A 186 -7.32 7.03 -2.89
C GLY A 186 -7.96 7.30 -4.24
N VAL A 187 -7.80 6.33 -5.14
CA VAL A 187 -8.30 6.41 -6.52
C VAL A 187 -9.80 6.65 -6.52
N ASN A 188 -10.55 5.91 -5.70
CA ASN A 188 -12.01 6.03 -5.62
C ASN A 188 -12.45 7.41 -5.09
N ALA A 189 -11.75 7.97 -4.09
CA ALA A 189 -12.05 9.31 -3.57
C ALA A 189 -11.77 10.41 -4.61
N GLY A 190 -10.67 10.28 -5.35
CA GLY A 190 -10.34 11.19 -6.46
C GLY A 190 -11.41 11.17 -7.55
N PHE A 191 -11.85 9.98 -7.96
CA PHE A 191 -12.93 9.81 -8.93
C PHE A 191 -14.27 10.35 -8.43
N ALA A 192 -14.67 10.02 -7.20
CA ALA A 192 -15.90 10.53 -6.62
C ALA A 192 -15.88 12.07 -6.59
N GLY A 193 -14.78 12.67 -6.15
CA GLY A 193 -14.59 14.12 -6.17
C GLY A 193 -14.72 14.72 -7.57
N TYR A 194 -14.17 14.06 -8.58
CA TYR A 194 -14.29 14.49 -9.98
C TYR A 194 -15.75 14.46 -10.46
N VAL A 195 -16.45 13.34 -10.27
CA VAL A 195 -17.85 13.18 -10.72
C VAL A 195 -18.78 14.13 -9.99
N LEU A 196 -18.63 14.30 -8.67
CA LEU A 196 -19.44 15.24 -7.89
C LEU A 196 -19.28 16.68 -8.38
N SER A 197 -18.14 17.05 -8.98
CA SER A 197 -17.92 18.40 -9.50
C SER A 197 -18.77 18.77 -10.71
N PHE A 198 -19.33 17.79 -11.42
CA PHE A 198 -20.27 18.02 -12.53
C PHE A 198 -21.73 18.05 -12.08
N ARG A 199 -22.01 17.77 -10.80
CA ARG A 199 -23.38 17.80 -10.28
C ARG A 199 -23.86 19.26 -10.19
N THR A 200 -25.09 19.51 -10.64
CA THR A 200 -25.68 20.86 -10.64
C THR A 200 -25.83 21.38 -9.21
N LYS A 201 -25.45 22.65 -8.98
CA LYS A 201 -25.51 23.34 -7.67
C LYS A 201 -26.91 23.34 -7.01
N ASN A 202 -27.97 23.05 -7.77
CA ASN A 202 -29.37 23.04 -7.30
C ASN A 202 -29.77 21.80 -6.50
N ALA A 203 -28.96 20.74 -6.47
CA ALA A 203 -29.17 19.63 -5.53
C ALA A 203 -28.63 20.03 -4.15
N SER A 204 -29.42 20.81 -3.40
CA SER A 204 -29.20 21.18 -2.00
C SER A 204 -29.20 19.93 -1.09
N MET A 205 -28.13 19.14 -1.17
CA MET A 205 -27.83 17.99 -0.30
C MET A 205 -26.33 18.01 0.02
N GLY A 206 -25.81 19.19 0.39
CA GLY A 206 -24.36 19.39 0.61
C GLY A 206 -23.76 18.38 1.61
N TRP A 207 -24.43 18.18 2.76
CA TRP A 207 -23.97 17.27 3.80
C TRP A 207 -24.34 15.81 3.52
N PHE A 208 -25.60 15.52 3.17
CA PHE A 208 -26.06 14.15 2.90
C PHE A 208 -25.42 13.54 1.65
N GLY A 209 -25.12 14.34 0.63
CA GLY A 209 -24.37 13.90 -0.54
C GLY A 209 -22.92 13.57 -0.22
N GLY A 210 -22.29 14.33 0.70
CA GLY A 210 -20.96 14.03 1.23
C GLY A 210 -20.93 12.74 2.03
N ILE A 211 -21.91 12.54 2.94
CA ILE A 211 -22.07 11.29 3.69
C ILE A 211 -22.30 10.10 2.73
N GLY A 212 -23.21 10.24 1.78
CA GLY A 212 -23.52 9.15 0.83
C GLY A 212 -22.32 8.77 -0.04
N ALA A 213 -21.52 9.75 -0.46
CA ALA A 213 -20.27 9.49 -1.18
C ALA A 213 -19.22 8.82 -0.27
N PHE A 214 -19.14 9.22 1.00
CA PHE A 214 -18.25 8.60 1.98
C PHE A 214 -18.67 7.15 2.26
N ILE A 215 -19.93 6.89 2.63
CA ILE A 215 -20.44 5.52 2.84
C ILE A 215 -20.29 4.68 1.57
N GLY A 216 -20.59 5.25 0.40
CA GLY A 216 -20.35 4.64 -0.91
C GLY A 216 -18.89 4.22 -1.12
N LEU A 217 -17.93 5.05 -0.73
CA LEU A 217 -16.50 4.78 -0.83
C LEU A 217 -16.05 3.56 0.00
N PHE A 218 -16.59 3.42 1.22
CA PHE A 218 -16.24 2.32 2.12
C PHE A 218 -17.06 1.05 1.86
N THR A 219 -18.31 1.14 1.40
CA THR A 219 -19.13 -0.04 1.08
C THR A 219 -18.83 -0.64 -0.30
N SER A 220 -18.25 0.12 -1.23
CA SER A 220 -17.95 -0.35 -2.59
C SER A 220 -16.55 -0.91 -2.77
N CYS A 221 -15.67 -0.77 -1.77
CA CYS A 221 -14.38 -1.45 -1.78
C CYS A 221 -14.60 -2.90 -1.32
N PRO A 222 -14.40 -3.92 -2.17
CA PRO A 222 -14.71 -5.31 -1.84
C PRO A 222 -13.87 -5.86 -0.66
N THR A 223 -12.79 -5.16 -0.28
CA THR A 223 -11.94 -5.47 0.88
C THR A 223 -12.44 -4.91 2.21
N CYS A 224 -13.41 -3.98 2.20
CA CYS A 224 -13.91 -3.32 3.42
C CYS A 224 -15.22 -3.93 3.95
N ALA A 225 -15.78 -4.91 3.24
CA ALA A 225 -17.01 -5.63 3.60
C ALA A 225 -16.74 -7.04 4.17
N GLY A 226 -15.50 -7.30 4.62
CA GLY A 226 -15.08 -8.55 5.27
C GLY A 226 -15.12 -8.43 6.78
#